data_AF-A0A940VA62-F1
#
_entry.id   AF-A0A940VA62-F1
#
_cell.length_a   1.000
_cell.length_b   1.000
_cell.length_c   1.000
_cell.angle_alpha   90.00
_cell.angle_beta   90.00
_cell.angle_gamma   90.00
#
_symmetry.space_group_name_H-M   'P 1'
#
loop_
_entity.id
_entity.type
_entity.pdbx_description
1 polymer ?
#
loop_
_entity_poly.entity_id
_entity_poly.type
_entity_poly.pdbx_seq_one_letter_code
_entity_poly.pdbx_strand_id
1 'polypeptide(L)'
;QAETTGRKPTGRPPCIPDPTQAKPKPKAQRNFTDPESRIMKDGATKSFVQAYNAQAAVDSTAQVIVAAAVTQQANDKQQLVPMLTQVTANVGASPAAASADSGYFSADAVTDPALAGIDLYVAPDRLTHGESAGGTAGHLSPPTGPRLPRCGPSCRPPRARRSTRSGR
;
A
#
# COMPACT_ATOMS: atom_id res chain seq x y z
N GLN A 1 -25.36 13.06 15.64
CA GLN A 1 -26.16 12.15 16.47
C GLN A 1 -25.31 10.90 16.67
N ALA A 2 -25.06 10.48 17.91
CA ALA A 2 -24.21 9.33 18.22
C ALA A 2 -25.00 8.37 19.11
N GLU A 3 -25.06 7.12 18.68
CA GLU A 3 -25.76 6.02 19.32
C GLU A 3 -25.18 5.67 20.70
N THR A 4 -26.10 5.32 21.60
CA THR A 4 -25.87 5.06 23.02
C THR A 4 -25.21 3.70 23.23
N THR A 5 -23.88 3.64 23.32
CA THR A 5 -23.19 2.48 23.88
C THR A 5 -23.31 2.53 25.41
N GLY A 6 -24.06 1.59 25.99
CA GLY A 6 -24.42 1.54 27.42
C GLY A 6 -23.30 1.25 28.41
N ARG A 7 -22.06 1.70 28.15
CA ARG A 7 -20.95 1.62 29.11
C ARG A 7 -20.55 3.04 29.52
N LYS A 8 -20.53 3.31 30.82
CA LYS A 8 -20.05 4.59 31.35
C LYS A 8 -18.58 4.79 30.93
N PRO A 9 -18.22 5.86 30.22
CA PRO A 9 -16.83 6.15 29.94
C PRO A 9 -16.12 6.44 31.27
N THR A 10 -15.23 5.55 31.70
CA THR A 10 -14.35 5.77 32.84
C THR A 10 -13.19 6.65 32.38
N GLY A 11 -13.41 7.96 32.41
CA GLY A 11 -12.42 8.97 32.06
C GLY A 11 -12.95 10.36 32.37
N ARG A 12 -12.04 11.32 32.58
CA ARG A 12 -12.43 12.73 32.74
C ARG A 12 -13.21 13.16 31.49
N PRO A 13 -14.40 13.79 31.62
CA PRO A 13 -15.16 14.24 30.46
C PRO A 13 -14.26 15.12 29.59
N PRO A 14 -14.23 14.92 28.25
CA PRO A 14 -13.46 15.77 27.37
C PRO A 14 -14.01 17.20 27.51
N CYS A 15 -13.24 18.05 28.18
CA CYS A 15 -13.52 19.46 28.27
C CYS A 15 -13.29 20.03 26.88
N ILE A 16 -14.36 20.27 26.13
CA ILE A 16 -14.30 21.06 24.90
C ILE A 16 -13.98 22.49 25.38
N PRO A 17 -12.79 23.04 25.10
CA PRO A 17 -12.46 24.39 25.53
C PRO A 17 -13.40 25.37 24.83
N ASP A 18 -13.89 26.37 25.57
CA ASP A 18 -14.63 27.49 25.03
C ASP A 18 -13.80 28.13 23.89
N PRO A 19 -14.37 28.32 22.68
CA PRO A 19 -13.64 28.88 21.53
C PRO A 19 -13.03 30.26 21.81
N THR A 20 -13.53 30.98 22.81
CA THR A 20 -12.99 32.28 23.25
C THR A 20 -11.75 32.17 24.15
N GLN A 21 -11.49 31.00 24.75
CA GLN A 21 -10.37 30.74 25.66
C GLN A 21 -9.26 29.86 25.05
N ALA A 22 -9.44 29.40 23.81
CA ALA A 22 -8.48 28.55 23.10
C ALA A 22 -7.23 29.34 22.67
N LYS A 23 -6.27 29.49 23.58
CA LYS A 23 -4.97 30.10 23.26
C LYS A 23 -4.07 29.06 22.58
N PRO A 24 -3.56 29.31 21.36
CA PRO A 24 -2.68 28.37 20.69
C PRO A 24 -1.40 28.16 21.52
N LYS A 25 -0.86 26.93 21.48
CA LYS A 25 0.41 26.62 22.16
C LYS A 25 1.52 27.55 21.63
N PRO A 26 2.54 27.90 22.44
CA PRO A 26 3.60 28.83 22.02
C PRO A 26 4.37 28.43 20.75
N LYS A 27 4.38 27.13 20.42
CA LYS A 27 5.03 26.56 19.22
C LYS A 27 4.05 26.21 18.10
N ALA A 28 2.76 26.53 18.25
CA ALA A 28 1.77 26.27 17.21
C ALA A 28 1.93 27.32 16.10
N GLN A 29 2.57 26.90 15.01
CA GLN A 29 2.64 27.68 13.79
C GLN A 29 1.51 27.26 12.86
N ARG A 30 0.69 28.22 12.43
CA ARG A 30 -0.38 28.04 11.45
C ARG A 30 -0.20 29.07 10.35
N ASN A 31 -0.37 28.65 9.11
CA ASN A 31 -0.38 29.58 7.99
C ASN A 31 -1.71 30.35 7.98
N PHE A 32 -1.65 31.66 7.79
CA PHE A 32 -2.82 32.54 7.76
C PHE A 32 -3.62 32.42 6.46
N THR A 33 -2.96 32.21 5.34
CA THR A 33 -3.56 32.11 4.01
C THR A 33 -4.15 30.73 3.78
N ASP A 34 -3.48 29.67 4.24
CA ASP A 34 -3.97 28.30 4.18
C ASP A 34 -3.86 27.62 5.55
N PRO A 35 -4.96 27.61 6.32
CA PRO A 35 -4.96 27.09 7.68
C PRO A 35 -4.80 25.56 7.78
N GLU A 36 -5.04 24.81 6.70
CA GLU A 36 -5.00 23.34 6.65
C GLU A 36 -3.63 22.79 6.23
N SER A 37 -2.83 23.64 5.58
CA SER A 37 -1.44 23.33 5.24
C SER A 37 -0.59 23.05 6.50
N ARG A 38 0.50 22.28 6.34
CA ARG A 38 1.46 22.00 7.43
C ARG A 38 2.88 22.33 6.99
N ILE A 39 3.73 22.66 7.95
CA ILE A 39 5.17 22.82 7.71
C ILE A 39 5.75 21.40 7.55
N MET A 40 6.23 21.10 6.34
CA MET A 40 6.83 19.81 5.98
C MET A 40 8.25 20.02 5.50
N LYS A 41 9.10 19.01 5.68
CA LYS A 41 10.46 19.04 5.14
C LYS A 41 10.41 18.65 3.67
N ASP A 42 10.89 19.53 2.79
CA ASP A 42 11.05 19.21 1.39
C ASP A 42 12.21 18.21 1.22
N GLY A 43 11.93 17.10 0.53
CA GLY A 43 12.89 16.03 0.30
C GLY A 43 14.08 16.47 -0.55
N ALA A 44 13.85 17.38 -1.52
CA ALA A 44 14.84 17.83 -2.49
C ALA A 44 15.77 18.91 -1.92
N THR A 45 15.21 19.97 -1.35
CA THR A 45 15.98 21.13 -0.85
C THR A 45 16.37 21.01 0.63
N LYS A 46 15.81 20.02 1.35
CA LYS A 46 15.94 19.85 2.82
C LYS A 46 15.43 21.05 3.64
N SER A 47 14.75 22.00 3.00
CA SER A 47 14.14 23.15 3.64
C SER A 47 12.77 22.80 4.22
N PHE A 48 12.24 23.65 5.09
CA PHE A 48 10.89 23.51 5.60
C PHE A 48 9.96 24.42 4.80
N VAL A 49 8.94 23.83 4.20
CA VAL A 49 7.98 24.51 3.34
C VAL A 49 6.56 24.26 3.85
N GLN A 50 5.67 25.21 3.60
CA GLN A 50 4.26 25.00 3.87
C GLN A 50 3.64 24.19 2.72
N ALA A 51 3.21 22.96 2.99
CA ALA A 51 2.81 22.04 1.94
C ALA A 51 1.75 21.02 2.39
N TYR A 52 1.34 20.23 1.42
CA TYR A 52 0.57 19.00 1.57
C TYR A 52 1.38 17.85 0.96
N ASN A 53 1.06 16.63 1.37
CA ASN A 53 1.63 15.43 0.78
C ASN A 53 0.62 14.81 -0.20
N ALA A 54 0.98 14.75 -1.48
CA ALA A 54 0.13 14.19 -2.53
C ALA A 54 0.48 12.72 -2.79
N GLN A 55 -0.55 11.89 -2.97
CA GLN A 55 -0.46 10.46 -3.20
C GLN A 55 -1.16 10.13 -4.52
N ALA A 56 -0.62 9.18 -5.27
CA ALA A 56 -1.21 8.74 -6.53
C ALA A 56 -0.97 7.25 -6.76
N ALA A 57 -1.97 6.56 -7.30
CA ALA A 57 -1.87 5.19 -7.78
C ALA A 57 -2.18 5.17 -9.28
N VAL A 58 -1.36 4.45 -10.04
CA VAL A 58 -1.39 4.42 -11.50
C VAL A 58 -1.58 2.98 -11.96
N ASP A 59 -2.46 2.78 -12.94
CA ASP A 59 -2.57 1.51 -13.64
C ASP A 59 -1.37 1.31 -14.57
N SER A 60 -0.64 0.22 -14.41
CA SER A 60 0.59 -0.06 -15.16
C SER A 60 0.34 -0.36 -16.65
N THR A 61 -0.85 -0.83 -17.01
CA THR A 61 -1.17 -1.23 -18.39
C THR A 61 -1.73 -0.04 -19.17
N ALA A 62 -2.72 0.64 -18.60
CA ALA A 62 -3.41 1.77 -19.21
C ALA A 62 -2.67 3.10 -19.02
N GLN A 63 -1.70 3.18 -18.10
CA GLN A 63 -0.91 4.37 -17.80
C GLN A 63 -1.79 5.57 -17.37
N VAL A 64 -2.85 5.28 -16.62
CA VAL A 64 -3.79 6.28 -16.09
C VAL A 64 -3.77 6.29 -14.56
N ILE A 65 -4.00 7.47 -13.98
CA ILE A 65 -4.17 7.60 -12.52
C ILE A 65 -5.55 7.03 -12.16
N VAL A 66 -5.56 6.02 -11.28
CA VAL A 66 -6.78 5.34 -10.82
C VAL A 66 -7.20 5.78 -9.41
N ALA A 67 -6.30 6.32 -8.62
CA ALA A 67 -6.59 6.94 -7.33
C ALA A 67 -5.60 8.07 -7.04
N ALA A 68 -6.07 9.09 -6.33
CA ALA A 68 -5.24 10.20 -5.87
C ALA A 68 -5.80 10.76 -4.56
N ALA A 69 -4.89 11.18 -3.67
CA ALA A 69 -5.24 11.78 -2.39
C ALA A 69 -4.25 12.89 -2.03
N VAL A 70 -4.70 13.83 -1.21
CA VAL A 70 -3.86 14.88 -0.63
C VAL A 70 -4.00 14.78 0.88
N THR A 71 -2.87 14.73 1.58
CA THR A 71 -2.82 14.46 3.02
C THR A 71 -1.94 15.46 3.75
N GLN A 72 -2.17 15.55 5.07
CA GLN A 72 -1.41 16.44 5.94
C GLN A 72 -0.26 15.71 6.62
N GLN A 73 -0.06 14.44 6.28
CA GLN A 73 0.98 13.60 6.86
C GLN A 73 2.30 13.88 6.16
N ALA A 74 3.35 14.16 6.92
CA ALA A 74 4.66 14.47 6.36
C ALA A 74 5.41 13.23 5.82
N ASN A 75 4.85 12.03 5.97
CA ASN A 75 5.42 10.78 5.48
C ASN A 75 4.35 9.85 4.92
N ASP A 76 4.81 8.86 4.14
CA ASP A 76 3.95 7.95 3.36
C ASP A 76 3.70 6.60 4.04
N LYS A 77 4.26 6.35 5.23
CA LYS A 77 4.25 5.03 5.88
C LYS A 77 2.85 4.48 6.19
N GLN A 78 1.86 5.36 6.27
CA GLN A 78 0.45 5.02 6.53
C GLN A 78 -0.44 5.17 5.30
N GLN A 79 0.13 5.43 4.12
CA GLN A 79 -0.64 5.77 2.93
C GLN A 79 -0.91 4.58 2.00
N LEU A 80 -0.25 3.43 2.21
CA LEU A 80 -0.40 2.26 1.34
C LEU A 80 -1.85 1.70 1.37
N VAL A 81 -2.34 1.39 2.57
CA VAL A 81 -3.69 0.84 2.79
C VAL A 81 -4.79 1.78 2.27
N PRO A 82 -4.83 3.08 2.63
CA PRO A 82 -5.87 3.97 2.13
C PRO A 82 -5.80 4.16 0.61
N MET A 83 -4.61 4.20 0.01
CA MET A 83 -4.48 4.31 -1.44
C MET A 83 -5.04 3.08 -2.17
N LEU A 84 -4.69 1.87 -1.74
CA LEU A 84 -5.21 0.64 -2.38
C LEU A 84 -6.70 0.44 -2.13
N THR A 85 -7.19 0.85 -0.97
CA THR A 85 -8.63 0.87 -0.69
C THR A 85 -9.35 1.83 -1.64
N GLN A 86 -8.78 3.00 -1.91
CA GLN A 86 -9.33 3.96 -2.86
C GLN A 86 -9.28 3.44 -4.31
N VAL A 87 -8.23 2.71 -4.70
CA VAL A 87 -8.17 2.01 -6.00
C VAL A 87 -9.33 1.04 -6.14
N THR A 88 -9.56 0.17 -5.14
CA THR A 88 -10.67 -0.78 -5.17
C THR A 88 -12.03 -0.07 -5.24
N ALA A 89 -12.19 1.04 -4.51
CA ALA A 89 -13.43 1.83 -4.54
C ALA A 89 -13.68 2.48 -5.92
N ASN A 90 -12.63 2.98 -6.58
CA ASN A 90 -12.76 3.67 -7.86
C ASN A 90 -12.93 2.72 -9.05
N VAL A 91 -12.20 1.60 -9.05
CA VAL A 91 -12.17 0.63 -10.16
C VAL A 91 -13.22 -0.48 -9.97
N GLY A 92 -13.69 -0.69 -8.74
CA GLY A 92 -14.64 -1.75 -8.38
C GLY A 92 -14.00 -3.13 -8.19
N ALA A 93 -12.67 -3.22 -8.26
CA ALA A 93 -11.92 -4.44 -8.06
C ALA A 93 -10.56 -4.15 -7.40
N SER A 94 -10.11 -5.06 -6.54
CA SER A 94 -8.76 -4.98 -5.98
C SER A 94 -7.72 -5.34 -7.04
N PRO A 95 -6.57 -4.63 -7.07
CA PRO A 95 -5.49 -4.97 -7.99
C PRO A 95 -4.90 -6.33 -7.63
N ALA A 96 -4.46 -7.11 -8.63
CA ALA A 96 -3.80 -8.40 -8.38
C ALA A 96 -2.41 -8.22 -7.74
N ALA A 97 -1.71 -7.15 -8.11
CA ALA A 97 -0.40 -6.80 -7.58
C ALA A 97 -0.27 -5.28 -7.46
N ALA A 98 0.52 -4.81 -6.49
CA ALA A 98 0.83 -3.40 -6.32
C ALA A 98 2.31 -3.21 -5.96
N SER A 99 2.96 -2.23 -6.58
CA SER A 99 4.32 -1.82 -6.25
C SER A 99 4.32 -0.43 -5.62
N ALA A 100 5.10 -0.24 -4.56
CA ALA A 100 5.28 1.06 -3.92
C ALA A 100 6.74 1.29 -3.52
N ASP A 101 7.12 2.55 -3.33
CA ASP A 101 8.46 2.91 -2.86
C ASP A 101 8.67 2.55 -1.37
N SER A 102 9.90 2.73 -0.87
CA SER A 102 10.22 2.39 0.51
C SER A 102 9.60 3.31 1.56
N GLY A 103 9.17 4.51 1.17
CA GLY A 103 8.45 5.44 2.03
C GLY A 103 7.09 4.91 2.47
N TYR A 104 6.46 4.05 1.66
CA TYR A 104 5.21 3.36 1.98
C TYR A 104 5.42 2.12 2.87
N PHE A 105 6.66 1.69 3.10
CA PHE A 105 6.92 0.50 3.90
C PHE A 105 6.59 0.73 5.38
N SER A 106 5.64 -0.05 5.87
CA SER A 106 5.35 -0.25 7.28
C SER A 106 4.97 -1.71 7.49
N ALA A 107 5.50 -2.34 8.54
CA ALA A 107 5.19 -3.73 8.86
C ALA A 107 3.67 -3.94 8.99
N ASP A 108 2.99 -3.01 9.67
CA ASP A 108 1.55 -3.04 9.84
C ASP A 108 0.82 -2.94 8.49
N ALA A 109 1.29 -2.06 7.59
CA ALA A 109 0.65 -1.82 6.30
C ALA A 109 0.79 -3.02 5.34
N VAL A 110 1.97 -3.66 5.29
CA VAL A 110 2.18 -4.81 4.38
C VAL A 110 1.52 -6.10 4.87
N THR A 111 1.19 -6.17 6.17
CA THR A 111 0.46 -7.30 6.76
C THR A 111 -1.03 -7.00 6.96
N ASP A 112 -1.53 -5.85 6.50
CA ASP A 112 -2.90 -5.43 6.74
C ASP A 112 -3.90 -6.39 6.05
N PRO A 113 -4.89 -6.94 6.77
CA PRO A 113 -5.90 -7.82 6.19
C PRO A 113 -6.70 -7.19 5.05
N ALA A 114 -6.83 -5.87 5.00
CA ALA A 114 -7.50 -5.16 3.90
C ALA A 114 -6.78 -5.34 2.56
N LEU A 115 -5.49 -5.67 2.58
CA LEU A 115 -4.67 -5.91 1.39
C LEU A 115 -4.50 -7.40 1.10
N ALA A 116 -5.23 -8.28 1.80
CA ALA A 116 -5.18 -9.71 1.57
C ALA A 116 -5.56 -10.05 0.11
N GLY A 117 -4.72 -10.84 -0.55
CA GLY A 117 -4.92 -11.23 -1.94
C GLY A 117 -4.29 -10.28 -2.98
N ILE A 118 -3.63 -9.21 -2.54
CA ILE A 118 -2.82 -8.35 -3.40
C ILE A 118 -1.35 -8.75 -3.23
N ASP A 119 -0.65 -9.04 -4.33
CA ASP A 119 0.79 -9.27 -4.32
C ASP A 119 1.53 -7.92 -4.16
N LEU A 120 1.99 -7.64 -2.93
CA LEU A 120 2.65 -6.39 -2.57
C LEU A 120 4.17 -6.44 -2.81
N TYR A 121 4.65 -5.51 -3.62
CA TYR A 121 6.06 -5.28 -3.89
C TYR A 121 6.49 -3.93 -3.31
N VAL A 122 6.81 -3.90 -2.02
CA VAL A 122 7.25 -2.69 -1.31
C VAL A 122 8.70 -2.86 -0.86
N ALA A 123 9.57 -1.96 -1.27
CA ALA A 123 10.98 -2.02 -0.85
C ALA A 123 11.09 -1.71 0.65
N PRO A 124 11.79 -2.53 1.46
CA PRO A 124 12.06 -2.16 2.85
C PRO A 124 12.96 -0.92 2.91
N ASP A 125 12.84 -0.14 3.98
CA ASP A 125 13.69 1.03 4.23
C ASP A 125 15.19 0.66 4.16
N ARG A 126 16.03 1.64 3.81
CA ARG A 126 17.47 1.45 3.59
C ARG A 126 18.13 0.87 4.84
N LEU A 127 18.59 -0.38 4.75
CA LEU A 127 19.41 -0.99 5.79
C LEU A 127 20.71 -0.19 5.95
N THR A 128 21.00 0.19 7.18
CA THR A 128 22.29 0.78 7.55
C THR A 128 23.41 -0.21 7.22
N HIS A 129 24.55 0.28 6.69
CA HIS A 129 25.69 -0.58 6.36
C HIS A 129 26.08 -1.45 7.56
N GLY A 130 25.88 -2.76 7.44
CA GLY A 130 26.16 -3.75 8.49
C GLY A 130 24.97 -4.61 8.90
N GLU A 131 23.74 -4.24 8.54
CA GLU A 131 22.55 -5.05 8.79
C GLU A 131 22.16 -5.81 7.51
N SER A 132 22.16 -7.14 7.59
CA SER A 132 21.56 -7.96 6.54
C SER A 132 20.05 -7.96 6.71
N ALA A 133 19.32 -7.76 5.61
CA ALA A 133 17.89 -8.07 5.57
C ALA A 133 17.76 -9.54 5.99
N GLY A 134 17.17 -9.80 7.16
CA GLY A 134 16.67 -11.11 7.50
C GLY A 134 15.51 -11.43 6.57
N GLY A 135 15.83 -11.79 5.32
CA GLY A 135 14.86 -12.00 4.27
C GLY A 135 14.15 -13.33 4.48
N THR A 136 12.98 -13.30 5.09
CA THR A 136 11.90 -14.20 4.65
C THR A 136 11.18 -13.51 3.50
N ALA A 137 11.76 -13.63 2.30
CA ALA A 137 10.98 -13.53 1.09
C ALA A 137 10.01 -14.72 1.09
N GLY A 138 8.83 -14.52 1.70
CA GLY A 138 7.75 -15.49 1.71
C GLY A 138 7.14 -15.59 0.33
N HIS A 139 7.81 -16.28 -0.60
CA HIS A 139 7.15 -16.86 -1.74
C HIS A 139 6.25 -17.98 -1.21
N LEU A 140 5.00 -17.67 -0.90
CA LEU A 140 3.97 -18.67 -0.68
C LEU A 140 3.63 -19.28 -2.04
N SER A 141 4.40 -20.29 -2.45
CA SER A 141 4.01 -21.13 -3.58
C SER A 141 2.64 -21.77 -3.28
N PRO A 142 1.72 -21.85 -4.25
CA PRO A 142 0.47 -22.58 -4.07
C PRO A 142 0.75 -24.07 -3.77
N PRO A 143 -0.16 -24.77 -3.05
CA PRO A 143 0.05 -26.16 -2.66
C PRO A 143 0.32 -27.02 -3.89
N THR A 144 1.48 -27.67 -3.89
CA THR A 144 1.92 -28.57 -4.96
C THR A 144 0.96 -29.76 -5.03
N GLY A 145 0.18 -29.86 -6.11
CA GLY A 145 -0.60 -31.06 -6.43
C GLY A 145 0.30 -32.29 -6.57
N PRO A 146 -0.25 -33.52 -6.48
CA PRO A 146 0.54 -34.74 -6.47
C PRO A 146 1.43 -34.84 -7.71
N ARG A 147 2.73 -35.07 -7.48
CA ARG A 147 3.73 -35.27 -8.54
C ARG A 147 3.32 -36.44 -9.42
N LEU A 148 3.12 -36.17 -10.71
CA LEU A 148 3.08 -37.21 -11.73
C LEU A 148 4.40 -38.00 -11.70
N PRO A 149 4.37 -39.33 -11.80
CA PRO A 149 5.58 -40.13 -11.82
C PRO A 149 6.43 -39.77 -13.05
N ARG A 150 7.74 -39.64 -12.84
CA ARG A 150 8.70 -39.40 -13.92
C ARG A 150 8.70 -40.61 -14.86
N CYS A 151 8.34 -40.39 -16.13
CA CYS A 151 8.55 -41.37 -17.20
C CYS A 151 10.05 -41.71 -17.25
N GLY A 152 10.41 -42.97 -17.01
CA GLY A 152 11.78 -43.44 -17.16
C GLY A 152 12.26 -43.35 -18.62
N PRO A 153 13.56 -43.55 -18.89
CA PRO A 153 14.18 -43.35 -20.20
C PRO A 153 13.70 -44.30 -21.32
N SER A 154 12.68 -45.14 -21.08
CA SER A 154 12.12 -46.08 -22.06
C SER A 154 10.88 -45.54 -22.80
N CYS A 155 10.38 -44.34 -22.47
CA CYS A 155 9.21 -43.75 -23.13
C CYS A 155 9.58 -43.27 -24.56
N ARG A 156 9.50 -44.16 -25.55
CA ARG A 156 9.58 -43.81 -26.99
C ARG A 156 8.36 -42.98 -27.38
N PRO A 157 8.53 -41.82 -28.04
CA PRO A 157 7.39 -41.06 -28.55
C PRO A 157 6.69 -41.86 -29.67
N PRO A 158 5.34 -41.78 -29.79
CA PRO A 158 4.64 -42.38 -30.92
C PRO A 158 5.11 -41.72 -32.21
N ARG A 159 5.50 -42.54 -33.21
CA ARG A 159 5.83 -42.07 -34.55
C ARG A 159 4.63 -41.34 -35.14
N ALA A 160 4.81 -40.06 -35.46
CA ALA A 160 3.85 -39.29 -36.24
C ALA A 160 3.60 -39.99 -37.58
N ARG A 161 2.39 -40.52 -37.78
CA ARG A 161 1.94 -41.08 -39.05
C ARG A 161 1.71 -39.91 -39.99
N ARG A 162 2.64 -39.65 -40.93
CA ARG A 162 2.39 -38.72 -42.04
C ARG A 162 1.29 -39.30 -42.90
N SER A 163 0.11 -38.70 -42.84
CA SER A 163 -0.97 -38.91 -43.80
C SER A 163 -0.59 -38.20 -45.09
N THR A 164 -0.10 -38.95 -46.08
CA THR A 164 -0.07 -38.48 -47.47
C THR A 164 -1.48 -38.61 -48.03
N ARG A 165 -2.19 -37.48 -48.16
CA ARG A 165 -3.44 -37.43 -48.92
C ARG A 165 -3.06 -37.25 -50.39
N SER A 166 -3.14 -38.33 -51.16
CA SER A 166 -3.08 -38.33 -52.62
C SER A 166 -4.48 -38.57 -53.21
N GLY A 167 -4.80 -37.85 -54.29
CA GLY A 167 -6.00 -38.01 -55.13
C GLY A 167 -7.18 -37.13 -54.71
N ARG A 168 -7.91 -36.46 -55.60
CA ARG A 168 -7.99 -36.41 -57.07
C ARG A 168 -8.38 -35.00 -57.47
#